data_AF-D9WX43-F1
#
_entry.id   AF-D9WX43-F1
#
_cell.length_a   1.000
_cell.length_b   1.000
_cell.length_c   1.000
_cell.angle_alpha   90.00
_cell.angle_beta   90.00
_cell.angle_gamma   90.00
#
_symmetry.space_group_name_H-M   'P 1'
#
loop_
_entity.id
_entity.type
_entity.pdbx_description
1 polymer ?
#
loop_
_entity_poly.entity_id
_entity_poly.type
_entity_poly.pdbx_seq_one_letter_code
_entity_poly.pdbx_strand_id
1 'polypeptide(L)'
;MVPSPQLASRERGYGVDIQPYTTTETLAVGRPWLMSMLGIEANVTVTLDLTAFDQNLHWTEASAYQPERKLKSGIPLGKNTTSGLYEPYAAVTNEVQTVTITGGPTGGTFTLTYSGQTTAAIAYNATAAAVQTALEALSNVNPGDMTVTGNAGGPYTVTFGGQYLGDNVAQMTATGSFTGGSSPAVAVATTTAGGTATASDGTQTFRGFLFTEVSFAPGATKVAAPLMVHGQIDVAKLPVAFDPADAPAGSNTQFVYKV
;
A
#
# COMPACT_ATOMS: atom_id res chain seq x y z
N MET A 1 -53.87 51.10 46.30
CA MET A 1 -52.72 51.54 45.48
C MET A 1 -51.59 50.56 45.75
N VAL A 2 -51.49 49.50 44.95
CA VAL A 2 -50.49 48.43 45.14
C VAL A 2 -49.68 48.35 43.84
N PRO A 3 -48.36 48.63 43.86
CA PRO A 3 -47.55 48.72 42.66
C PRO A 3 -47.00 47.35 42.21
N SER A 4 -46.71 47.30 40.91
CA SER A 4 -46.40 46.17 40.03
C SER A 4 -45.13 45.36 40.34
N PRO A 5 -45.07 44.08 39.90
CA PRO A 5 -43.91 43.20 40.07
C PRO A 5 -42.78 43.46 39.05
N GLN A 6 -41.54 43.32 39.52
CA GLN A 6 -40.27 43.49 38.81
C GLN A 6 -40.00 42.35 37.80
N LEU A 7 -39.50 42.71 36.62
CA LEU A 7 -39.03 41.80 35.57
C LEU A 7 -37.68 41.17 35.96
N ALA A 8 -37.66 39.88 36.27
CA ALA A 8 -36.43 39.10 36.41
C ALA A 8 -35.97 38.59 35.03
N SER A 9 -34.73 38.92 34.68
CA SER A 9 -34.04 38.56 33.44
C SER A 9 -33.98 37.03 33.22
N ARG A 10 -34.47 36.56 32.06
CA ARG A 10 -34.34 35.16 31.63
C ARG A 10 -32.94 34.91 31.08
N GLU A 11 -32.07 34.26 31.85
CA GLU A 11 -30.86 33.66 31.32
C GLU A 11 -31.23 32.40 30.52
N ARG A 12 -31.14 32.48 29.18
CA ARG A 12 -31.20 31.30 28.32
C ARG A 12 -29.83 30.60 28.39
N GLY A 13 -29.71 29.63 29.29
CA GLY A 13 -28.60 28.68 29.25
C GLY A 13 -28.66 27.90 27.93
N TYR A 14 -27.70 28.14 27.04
CA TYR A 14 -27.42 27.24 25.93
C TYR A 14 -26.77 25.99 26.52
N GLY A 15 -27.57 24.96 26.79
CA GLY A 15 -27.06 23.64 27.08
C GLY A 15 -26.35 23.11 25.84
N VAL A 16 -25.06 22.82 25.95
CA VAL A 16 -24.34 22.08 24.91
C VAL A 16 -24.92 20.67 24.92
N ASP A 17 -25.77 20.35 23.94
CA ASP A 17 -26.24 18.99 23.72
C ASP A 17 -25.09 18.18 23.10
N ILE A 18 -24.25 17.62 23.97
CA ILE A 18 -23.17 16.71 23.56
C ILE A 18 -23.83 15.35 23.32
N GLN A 19 -24.21 15.08 22.07
CA GLN A 19 -24.60 13.74 21.64
C GLN A 19 -23.32 12.89 21.56
N PRO A 20 -23.13 11.86 22.41
CA PRO A 20 -22.02 10.94 22.24
C PRO A 20 -22.24 10.16 20.94
N TYR A 21 -21.40 10.41 19.93
CA TYR A 21 -21.34 9.57 18.74
C TYR A 21 -20.51 8.34 19.07
N THR A 22 -21.19 7.25 19.46
CA THR A 22 -20.54 5.97 19.71
C THR A 22 -20.47 5.19 18.40
N THR A 23 -19.31 5.19 17.75
CA THR A 23 -19.05 4.24 16.67
C THR A 23 -18.59 2.93 17.28
N THR A 24 -19.37 1.86 17.12
CA THR A 24 -18.91 0.50 17.45
C THR A 24 -18.30 -0.11 16.20
N GLU A 25 -16.97 -0.23 16.16
CA GLU A 25 -16.30 -1.09 15.18
C GLU A 25 -16.23 -2.51 15.75
N THR A 26 -16.92 -3.47 15.13
CA THR A 26 -16.73 -4.88 15.41
C THR A 26 -15.47 -5.37 14.70
N LEU A 27 -14.32 -5.29 15.37
CA LEU A 27 -13.10 -5.91 14.87
C LEU A 27 -13.18 -7.41 15.13
N ALA A 28 -13.20 -8.23 14.06
CA ALA A 28 -12.90 -9.64 14.20
C ALA A 28 -11.43 -9.76 14.62
N VAL A 29 -11.16 -10.24 15.83
CA VAL A 29 -9.79 -10.41 16.36
C VAL A 29 -8.93 -11.14 15.31
N GLY A 30 -7.82 -10.51 14.90
CA GLY A 30 -6.89 -11.04 13.89
C GLY A 30 -7.26 -10.78 12.41
N ARG A 31 -8.35 -10.05 12.12
CA ARG A 31 -8.83 -9.71 10.77
C ARG A 31 -9.30 -8.26 10.64
N PRO A 32 -8.41 -7.27 10.83
CA PRO A 32 -8.78 -5.86 10.77
C PRO A 32 -9.28 -5.42 9.37
N TRP A 33 -8.94 -6.18 8.33
CA TRP A 33 -9.36 -5.97 6.94
C TRP A 33 -10.80 -6.40 6.64
N LEU A 34 -11.43 -7.18 7.52
CA LEU A 34 -12.78 -7.71 7.31
C LEU A 34 -13.82 -6.74 7.89
N MET A 35 -14.61 -6.11 7.02
CA MET A 35 -15.57 -5.06 7.44
C MET A 35 -16.95 -5.60 7.84
N SER A 36 -17.23 -6.87 7.57
CA SER A 36 -18.51 -7.48 7.92
C SER A 36 -18.38 -8.99 8.14
N MET A 37 -19.21 -9.53 9.02
CA MET A 37 -19.39 -10.98 9.17
C MET A 37 -20.16 -11.59 7.98
N LEU A 38 -20.72 -10.78 7.09
CA LEU A 38 -21.40 -11.27 5.89
C LEU A 38 -20.38 -11.93 4.95
N GLY A 39 -20.64 -13.20 4.62
CA GLY A 39 -19.80 -13.97 3.71
C GLY A 39 -18.74 -14.87 4.35
N ILE A 40 -18.67 -14.91 5.69
CA ILE A 40 -17.72 -15.81 6.41
C ILE A 40 -18.12 -17.30 6.38
N GLU A 41 -19.32 -17.61 5.87
CA GLU A 41 -19.95 -18.93 5.98
C GLU A 41 -19.63 -19.86 4.79
N ALA A 42 -18.97 -19.37 3.74
CA ALA A 42 -18.75 -20.10 2.49
C ALA A 42 -17.27 -20.14 2.05
N ASN A 43 -16.37 -20.28 3.02
CA ASN A 43 -14.95 -20.39 2.73
C ASN A 43 -14.62 -21.73 2.07
N VAL A 44 -13.71 -21.71 1.11
CA VAL A 44 -13.25 -22.90 0.40
C VAL A 44 -11.91 -23.32 0.98
N THR A 45 -11.73 -24.62 1.24
CA THR A 45 -10.40 -25.13 1.62
C THR A 45 -9.53 -25.24 0.38
N VAL A 46 -8.35 -24.61 0.42
CA VAL A 46 -7.35 -24.64 -0.65
C VAL A 46 -6.01 -25.12 -0.12
N THR A 47 -5.12 -25.56 -1.00
CA THR A 47 -3.73 -25.88 -0.64
C THR A 47 -2.83 -24.77 -1.13
N LEU A 48 -2.09 -24.14 -0.21
CA LEU A 48 -1.10 -23.12 -0.51
C LEU A 48 0.24 -23.76 -0.85
N ASP A 49 0.99 -23.15 -1.78
CA ASP A 49 2.42 -23.42 -1.96
C ASP A 49 3.24 -22.43 -1.12
N LEU A 50 3.75 -22.90 0.02
CA LEU A 50 4.48 -22.06 0.97
C LEU A 50 5.82 -21.55 0.41
N THR A 51 6.35 -22.16 -0.64
CA THR A 51 7.64 -21.76 -1.23
C THR A 51 7.54 -20.43 -1.99
N ALA A 52 6.33 -20.04 -2.39
CA ALA A 52 6.04 -18.76 -3.05
C ALA A 52 5.82 -17.59 -2.07
N PHE A 53 5.71 -17.85 -0.76
CA PHE A 53 5.42 -16.82 0.23
C PHE A 53 6.69 -16.24 0.85
N ASP A 54 6.92 -14.96 0.61
CA ASP A 54 7.99 -14.19 1.27
C ASP A 54 7.74 -13.95 2.78
N GLN A 55 8.82 -14.01 3.57
CA GLN A 55 8.78 -13.80 5.02
C GLN A 55 8.39 -12.37 5.41
N ASN A 56 9.04 -11.36 4.84
CA ASN A 56 8.80 -9.98 5.24
C ASN A 56 7.36 -9.58 4.94
N LEU A 57 6.86 -10.03 3.79
CA LEU A 57 5.56 -9.65 3.29
C LEU A 57 4.43 -10.51 3.87
N HIS A 58 4.58 -11.83 3.91
CA HIS A 58 3.44 -12.73 4.10
C HIS A 58 3.37 -13.47 5.44
N TRP A 59 4.49 -13.74 6.12
CA TRP A 59 4.45 -14.57 7.32
C TRP A 59 5.49 -14.18 8.36
N THR A 60 5.14 -14.28 9.64
CA THR A 60 6.09 -13.97 10.72
C THR A 60 6.88 -15.23 11.11
N GLU A 61 8.17 -15.04 11.40
CA GLU A 61 9.05 -16.12 11.82
C GLU A 61 8.62 -16.70 13.18
N ALA A 62 8.95 -17.97 13.38
CA ALA A 62 8.86 -18.62 14.67
C ALA A 62 9.67 -17.84 15.73
N SER A 63 9.12 -17.79 16.94
CA SER A 63 9.78 -17.25 18.13
C SER A 63 10.15 -18.38 19.09
N ALA A 64 11.02 -18.12 20.06
CA ALA A 64 11.38 -19.07 21.11
C ALA A 64 10.16 -19.66 21.86
N TYR A 65 9.02 -18.95 21.83
CA TYR A 65 7.78 -19.34 22.49
C TYR A 65 6.65 -19.74 21.51
N GLN A 66 6.89 -19.61 20.19
CA GLN A 66 5.95 -20.00 19.13
C GLN A 66 6.77 -20.64 18.00
N PRO A 67 6.98 -21.96 18.02
CA PRO A 67 7.88 -22.64 17.09
C PRO A 67 7.33 -22.73 15.65
N GLU A 68 6.06 -22.37 15.46
CA GLU A 68 5.39 -22.34 14.16
C GLU A 68 5.52 -20.95 13.52
N ARG A 69 5.65 -20.94 12.18
CA ARG A 69 5.53 -19.73 11.37
C ARG A 69 4.05 -19.44 11.13
N LYS A 70 3.68 -18.16 11.00
CA LYS A 70 2.28 -17.75 10.83
C LYS A 70 2.10 -16.92 9.59
N LEU A 71 1.30 -17.41 8.64
CA LEU A 71 0.80 -16.62 7.53
C LEU A 71 -0.17 -15.56 8.05
N LYS A 72 0.01 -14.32 7.58
CA LYS A 72 -0.88 -13.20 7.88
C LYS A 72 -2.25 -13.45 7.24
N SER A 73 -3.33 -13.10 7.95
CA SER A 73 -4.67 -13.11 7.38
C SER A 73 -4.88 -11.96 6.39
N GLY A 74 -5.66 -12.16 5.33
CA GLY A 74 -5.98 -11.13 4.33
C GLY A 74 -5.03 -11.08 3.14
N ILE A 75 -4.14 -12.08 2.98
CA ILE A 75 -3.26 -12.15 1.79
C ILE A 75 -4.12 -12.43 0.55
N PRO A 76 -4.03 -11.63 -0.52
CA PRO A 76 -4.69 -11.96 -1.79
C PRO A 76 -4.02 -13.17 -2.42
N LEU A 77 -4.81 -14.10 -2.97
CA LEU A 77 -4.33 -15.36 -3.53
C LEU A 77 -4.74 -15.52 -5.00
N GLY A 78 -3.80 -16.04 -5.79
CA GLY A 78 -4.00 -16.53 -7.15
C GLY A 78 -3.87 -18.06 -7.20
N LYS A 79 -4.30 -18.68 -8.29
CA LYS A 79 -4.14 -20.13 -8.49
C LYS A 79 -3.20 -20.39 -9.65
N ASN A 80 -2.06 -21.01 -9.37
CA ASN A 80 -1.15 -21.47 -10.38
C ASN A 80 -1.83 -22.61 -11.17
N THR A 81 -2.00 -22.40 -12.47
CA THR A 81 -2.68 -23.34 -13.38
C THR A 81 -1.85 -24.59 -13.65
N THR A 82 -0.53 -24.51 -13.49
CA THR A 82 0.38 -25.63 -13.69
C THR A 82 0.41 -26.53 -12.46
N SER A 83 0.64 -25.97 -11.27
CA SER A 83 0.74 -26.74 -10.02
C SER A 83 -0.63 -27.08 -9.42
N GLY A 84 -1.66 -26.29 -9.74
CA GLY A 84 -2.99 -26.36 -9.12
C GLY A 84 -3.02 -25.82 -7.69
N LEU A 85 -1.89 -25.32 -7.18
CA LEU A 85 -1.75 -24.76 -5.83
C LEU A 85 -2.08 -23.28 -5.83
N TYR A 86 -2.38 -22.76 -4.65
CA TYR A 86 -2.61 -21.35 -4.42
C TYR A 86 -1.33 -20.68 -3.94
N GLU A 87 -1.01 -19.56 -4.56
CA GLU A 87 0.19 -18.77 -4.31
C GLU A 87 -0.25 -17.33 -4.00
N PRO A 88 0.62 -16.48 -3.43
CA PRO A 88 0.33 -15.06 -3.35
C PRO A 88 -0.15 -14.57 -4.71
N TYR A 89 -1.25 -13.84 -4.73
CA TYR A 89 -1.72 -13.19 -5.94
C TYR A 89 -0.55 -12.39 -6.48
N ALA A 90 -0.11 -12.74 -7.69
CA ALA A 90 0.83 -11.92 -8.43
C ALA A 90 0.01 -10.69 -8.80
N ALA A 91 0.00 -9.72 -7.90
CA ALA A 91 -0.61 -8.43 -8.14
C ALA A 91 0.30 -7.64 -9.08
N VAL A 92 -0.31 -6.63 -9.67
CA VAL A 92 0.36 -5.48 -10.28
C VAL A 92 1.69 -5.16 -9.60
N THR A 93 2.75 -5.06 -10.40
CA THR A 93 4.04 -4.60 -9.90
C THR A 93 3.92 -3.11 -9.56
N ASN A 94 4.49 -2.67 -8.45
CA ASN A 94 4.60 -1.23 -8.20
C ASN A 94 5.58 -0.63 -9.21
N GLU A 95 5.24 0.54 -9.74
CA GLU A 95 6.20 1.31 -10.53
C GLU A 95 7.43 1.63 -9.66
N VAL A 96 8.60 1.39 -10.23
CA VAL A 96 9.88 1.85 -9.67
C VAL A 96 10.60 2.68 -10.72
N GLN A 97 10.90 3.92 -10.37
CA GLN A 97 11.71 4.83 -11.19
C GLN A 97 13.02 5.15 -10.46
N THR A 98 14.10 5.21 -11.22
CA THR A 98 15.41 5.61 -10.69
C THR A 98 15.79 6.99 -11.17
N VAL A 99 16.25 7.82 -10.26
CA VAL A 99 16.80 9.15 -10.54
C VAL A 99 18.31 9.07 -10.35
N THR A 100 19.06 9.25 -11.44
CA THR A 100 20.51 9.16 -11.44
C THR A 100 21.14 10.50 -11.78
N ILE A 101 22.10 10.93 -10.95
CA ILE A 101 22.94 12.09 -11.23
C ILE A 101 24.28 11.58 -11.75
N THR A 102 24.72 12.10 -12.88
CA THR A 102 25.96 11.71 -13.58
C THR A 102 26.92 12.89 -13.67
N GLY A 103 28.17 12.64 -14.07
CA GLY A 103 29.18 13.67 -14.29
C GLY A 103 29.79 14.28 -13.02
N GLY A 104 29.37 13.85 -11.82
CA GLY A 104 29.98 14.23 -10.55
C GLY A 104 29.95 15.73 -10.26
N PRO A 105 28.77 16.38 -10.25
CA PRO A 105 28.67 17.80 -9.93
C PRO A 105 29.20 18.07 -8.51
N THR A 106 29.81 19.23 -8.32
CA THR A 106 30.29 19.71 -7.00
C THR A 106 29.34 20.75 -6.39
N GLY A 107 28.30 21.12 -7.13
CA GLY A 107 27.32 22.12 -6.73
C GLY A 107 26.10 22.14 -7.64
N GLY A 108 25.14 22.99 -7.28
CA GLY A 108 23.90 23.17 -8.02
C GLY A 108 22.73 22.37 -7.46
N THR A 109 21.63 22.40 -8.21
CA THR A 109 20.35 21.82 -7.81
C THR A 109 19.70 21.08 -8.97
N PHE A 110 18.74 20.23 -8.65
CA PHE A 110 17.83 19.63 -9.63
C PHE A 110 16.39 19.73 -9.14
N THR A 111 15.46 19.63 -10.08
CA THR A 111 14.03 19.52 -9.80
C THR A 111 13.49 18.25 -10.44
N LEU A 112 12.48 17.66 -9.80
CA LEU A 112 11.70 16.55 -10.36
C LEU A 112 10.32 17.07 -10.73
N THR A 113 9.83 16.68 -11.89
CA THR A 113 8.48 17.02 -12.36
C THR A 113 7.69 15.73 -12.54
N TYR A 114 6.54 15.66 -11.88
CA TYR A 114 5.62 14.54 -11.95
C TYR A 114 4.20 15.03 -12.24
N SER A 115 3.59 14.52 -13.31
CA SER A 115 2.22 14.85 -13.75
C SER A 115 1.92 16.36 -13.74
N GLY A 116 2.88 17.17 -14.23
CA GLY A 116 2.74 18.62 -14.37
C GLY A 116 3.15 19.45 -13.15
N GLN A 117 3.37 18.84 -11.99
CA GLN A 117 3.85 19.52 -10.79
C GLN A 117 5.36 19.34 -10.63
N THR A 118 6.06 20.40 -10.24
CA THR A 118 7.53 20.41 -10.10
C THR A 118 7.92 20.66 -8.66
N THR A 119 8.87 19.88 -8.15
CA THR A 119 9.36 20.03 -6.77
C THR A 119 10.07 21.37 -6.59
N ALA A 120 10.25 21.78 -5.34
CA ALA A 120 11.26 22.79 -5.02
C ALA A 120 12.66 22.33 -5.46
N ALA A 121 13.61 23.26 -5.56
CA ALA A 121 14.98 22.94 -5.92
C ALA A 121 15.63 22.01 -4.87
N ILE A 122 16.09 20.84 -5.31
CA ILE A 122 16.74 19.83 -4.50
C ILE A 122 18.25 19.95 -4.70
N ALA A 123 19.03 19.97 -3.62
CA ALA A 123 20.50 20.02 -3.71
C ALA A 123 21.06 18.79 -4.43
N TYR A 124 22.14 18.96 -5.22
CA TYR A 124 22.77 17.86 -5.96
C TYR A 124 23.17 16.66 -5.08
N ASN A 125 23.51 16.90 -3.81
CA ASN A 125 23.91 15.90 -2.82
C ASN A 125 22.84 15.63 -1.74
N ALA A 126 21.57 15.92 -2.03
CA ALA A 126 20.48 15.70 -1.10
C ALA A 126 20.41 14.23 -0.62
N THR A 127 19.88 14.01 0.58
CA THR A 127 19.60 12.64 1.05
C THR A 127 18.29 12.12 0.42
N ALA A 128 18.10 10.80 0.39
CA ALA A 128 16.85 10.21 -0.09
C ALA A 128 15.62 10.76 0.66
N ALA A 129 15.74 10.99 1.98
CA ALA A 129 14.68 11.60 2.79
C ALA A 129 14.33 13.03 2.32
N ALA A 130 15.33 13.86 1.98
CA ALA A 130 15.08 15.21 1.46
C ALA A 130 14.42 15.17 0.08
N VAL A 131 14.80 14.21 -0.78
CA VAL A 131 14.14 13.98 -2.07
C VAL A 131 12.69 13.53 -1.87
N GLN A 132 12.44 12.62 -0.92
CA GLN A 132 11.09 12.16 -0.60
C GLN A 132 10.21 13.31 -0.11
N THR A 133 10.69 14.11 0.84
CA THR A 133 9.94 15.29 1.33
C THR A 133 9.63 16.28 0.21
N ALA A 134 10.54 16.44 -0.76
CA ALA A 134 10.30 17.30 -1.91
C ALA A 134 9.22 16.76 -2.85
N LEU A 135 9.15 15.43 -3.06
CA LEU A 135 8.11 14.76 -3.86
C LEU A 135 6.75 14.75 -3.14
N GLU A 136 6.72 14.50 -1.83
CA GLU A 136 5.50 14.54 -1.00
C GLU A 136 4.95 15.97 -0.85
N ALA A 137 5.74 17.01 -1.15
CA ALA A 137 5.28 18.40 -1.16
C ALA A 137 4.53 18.78 -2.45
N LEU A 138 4.50 17.90 -3.46
CA LEU A 138 3.71 18.14 -4.66
C LEU A 138 2.21 18.02 -4.35
N SER A 139 1.39 18.93 -4.88
CA SER A 139 -0.06 18.95 -4.58
C SER A 139 -0.84 17.74 -5.09
N ASN A 140 -0.25 16.91 -5.94
CA ASN A 140 -0.81 15.68 -6.48
C ASN A 140 -0.23 14.41 -5.82
N VAL A 141 0.58 14.54 -4.76
CA VAL A 141 1.20 13.41 -4.06
C VAL A 141 0.88 13.52 -2.58
N ASN A 142 0.28 12.47 -2.02
CA ASN A 142 0.03 12.37 -0.59
C ASN A 142 1.24 11.74 0.12
N PRO A 143 1.42 12.00 1.43
CA PRO A 143 2.42 11.31 2.23
C PRO A 143 2.27 9.79 2.11
N GLY A 144 3.36 9.09 1.76
CA GLY A 144 3.37 7.63 1.57
C GLY A 144 3.05 7.14 0.15
N ASP A 145 2.67 8.01 -0.78
CA ASP A 145 2.45 7.64 -2.19
C ASP A 145 3.77 7.36 -2.94
N MET A 146 4.89 7.93 -2.47
CA MET A 146 6.21 7.73 -3.06
C MET A 146 7.24 7.51 -1.97
N THR A 147 7.90 6.35 -1.99
CA THR A 147 9.01 6.04 -1.08
C THR A 147 10.32 6.19 -1.83
N VAL A 148 11.26 6.98 -1.30
CA VAL A 148 12.58 7.19 -1.92
C VAL A 148 13.67 6.55 -1.08
N THR A 149 14.50 5.73 -1.71
CA THR A 149 15.69 5.12 -1.11
C THR A 149 16.93 5.43 -1.94
N GLY A 150 18.13 5.32 -1.36
CA GLY A 150 19.39 5.57 -2.05
C GLY A 150 20.39 6.38 -1.22
N ASN A 151 21.59 6.53 -1.77
CA ASN A 151 22.67 7.30 -1.13
C ASN A 151 22.47 8.80 -1.36
N ALA A 152 23.10 9.62 -0.51
CA ALA A 152 23.14 11.06 -0.74
C ALA A 152 23.88 11.37 -2.04
N GLY A 153 23.25 12.14 -2.93
CA GLY A 153 23.75 12.36 -4.31
C GLY A 153 23.31 11.29 -5.33
N GLY A 154 22.54 10.30 -4.91
CA GLY A 154 21.96 9.27 -5.76
C GLY A 154 22.89 8.09 -6.04
N PRO A 155 22.44 7.13 -6.89
CA PRO A 155 21.12 7.09 -7.50
C PRO A 155 20.00 6.92 -6.46
N TYR A 156 18.86 7.55 -6.71
CA TYR A 156 17.67 7.42 -5.88
C TYR A 156 16.69 6.46 -6.55
N THR A 157 16.17 5.51 -5.78
CA THR A 157 15.10 4.60 -6.20
C THR A 157 13.79 5.12 -5.62
N VAL A 158 12.86 5.48 -6.49
CA VAL A 158 11.52 5.97 -6.14
C VAL A 158 10.53 4.86 -6.45
N THR A 159 9.91 4.33 -5.39
CA THR A 159 8.85 3.33 -5.49
C THR A 159 7.51 4.02 -5.31
N PHE A 160 6.63 3.86 -6.29
CA PHE A 160 5.27 4.39 -6.27
C PHE A 160 4.37 3.41 -5.53
N GLY A 161 3.55 3.94 -4.63
CA GLY A 161 2.62 3.22 -3.79
C GLY A 161 1.42 4.11 -3.45
N GLY A 162 0.74 3.84 -2.34
CA GLY A 162 -0.43 4.62 -1.94
C GLY A 162 -1.48 4.67 -3.05
N GLN A 163 -1.83 5.87 -3.52
CA GLN A 163 -2.78 6.04 -4.63
C GLN A 163 -2.26 5.57 -6.00
N TYR A 164 -0.95 5.34 -6.15
CA TYR A 164 -0.29 4.86 -7.38
C TYR A 164 0.15 3.40 -7.25
N LEU A 165 -0.38 2.69 -6.26
CA LEU A 165 -0.03 1.31 -6.00
C LEU A 165 -0.44 0.46 -7.21
N GLY A 166 0.52 -0.23 -7.82
CA GLY A 166 0.25 -1.07 -8.98
C GLY A 166 0.02 -0.34 -10.30
N ASP A 167 -0.09 0.99 -10.30
CA ASP A 167 -0.29 1.78 -11.51
C ASP A 167 0.98 1.90 -12.34
N ASN A 168 0.85 1.74 -13.66
CA ASN A 168 1.88 2.20 -14.60
C ASN A 168 1.79 3.72 -14.75
N VAL A 169 2.58 4.44 -13.95
CA VAL A 169 2.58 5.90 -13.97
C VAL A 169 3.54 6.47 -15.01
N ALA A 170 3.27 7.69 -15.45
CA ALA A 170 4.16 8.39 -16.36
C ALA A 170 5.55 8.59 -15.71
N GLN A 171 6.61 8.40 -16.50
CA GLN A 171 7.96 8.65 -16.04
C GLN A 171 8.14 10.11 -15.61
N MET A 172 8.71 10.33 -14.43
CA MET A 172 9.10 11.68 -14.00
C MET A 172 10.14 12.25 -14.97
N THR A 173 10.13 13.57 -15.11
CA THR A 173 11.22 14.29 -15.78
C THR A 173 12.07 15.00 -14.73
N ALA A 174 13.36 15.15 -15.02
CA ALA A 174 14.29 15.84 -14.14
C ALA A 174 15.00 16.95 -14.91
N THR A 175 15.17 18.10 -14.26
CA THR A 175 15.96 19.21 -14.81
C THR A 175 17.05 19.56 -13.81
N GLY A 176 18.30 19.56 -14.28
CA GLY A 176 19.47 19.87 -13.46
C GLY A 176 20.07 21.22 -13.84
N SER A 177 20.42 22.02 -12.83
CA SER A 177 21.27 23.19 -12.97
C SER A 177 22.49 22.97 -12.09
N PHE A 178 23.48 22.28 -12.66
CA PHE A 178 24.65 21.78 -11.95
C PHE A 178 25.89 22.61 -12.21
N THR A 179 26.81 22.60 -11.25
CA THR A 179 28.14 23.23 -11.37
C THR A 179 29.24 22.24 -11.02
N GLY A 180 30.41 22.41 -11.66
CA GLY A 180 31.54 21.50 -11.53
C GLY A 180 31.34 20.15 -12.22
N GLY A 181 32.32 19.26 -12.07
CA GLY A 181 32.30 17.92 -12.68
C GLY A 181 32.55 17.90 -14.19
N SER A 182 32.33 16.73 -14.79
CA SER A 182 32.45 16.46 -16.24
C SER A 182 31.06 16.25 -16.84
N SER A 183 30.49 17.32 -17.43
CA SER A 183 29.15 17.31 -18.04
C SER A 183 28.06 16.73 -17.13
N PRO A 184 27.80 17.35 -15.96
CA PRO A 184 26.81 16.83 -15.02
C PRO A 184 25.40 16.87 -15.60
N ALA A 185 24.66 15.78 -15.41
CA ALA A 185 23.27 15.64 -15.86
C ALA A 185 22.47 14.81 -14.86
N VAL A 186 21.14 14.99 -14.87
CA VAL A 186 20.20 14.17 -14.12
C VAL A 186 19.29 13.46 -15.12
N ALA A 187 19.09 12.16 -14.91
CA ALA A 187 18.24 11.33 -15.72
C ALA A 187 17.27 10.56 -14.83
N VAL A 188 16.06 10.37 -15.32
CA VAL A 188 15.07 9.46 -14.73
C VAL A 188 14.86 8.30 -15.68
N ALA A 189 14.77 7.09 -15.14
CA ALA A 189 14.41 5.90 -15.89
C ALA A 189 13.43 5.05 -15.08
N THR A 190 12.31 4.64 -15.70
CA THR A 190 11.47 3.56 -15.18
C THR A 190 12.25 2.25 -15.23
N THR A 191 12.56 1.68 -14.06
CA THR A 191 13.28 0.40 -13.93
C THR A 191 12.35 -0.78 -13.74
N THR A 192 11.18 -0.53 -13.16
CA THR A 192 10.08 -1.50 -13.08
C THR A 192 8.82 -0.77 -13.49
N ALA A 193 8.21 -1.18 -14.59
CA ALA A 193 6.92 -0.64 -14.98
C ALA A 193 5.86 -1.11 -13.97
N GLY A 194 5.01 -0.19 -13.53
CA GLY A 194 3.79 -0.55 -12.86
C GLY A 194 2.84 -1.29 -13.81
N GLY A 195 1.77 -1.86 -13.27
CA GLY A 195 0.70 -2.46 -14.07
C GLY A 195 0.62 -3.97 -13.97
N THR A 196 -0.33 -4.54 -14.73
CA THR A 196 -0.82 -5.91 -14.60
C THR A 196 0.31 -6.92 -14.47
N ALA A 197 0.17 -7.83 -13.52
CA ALA A 197 1.18 -8.82 -13.19
C ALA A 197 1.77 -9.51 -14.43
N THR A 198 3.10 -9.53 -14.48
CA THR A 198 3.88 -10.20 -15.55
C THR A 198 3.74 -11.72 -15.51
N ALA A 199 3.15 -12.27 -14.44
CA ALA A 199 2.86 -13.68 -14.31
C ALA A 199 1.87 -14.16 -15.39
N SER A 200 2.20 -15.27 -16.04
CA SER A 200 1.34 -15.93 -17.04
C SER A 200 0.90 -17.33 -16.59
N ASP A 201 1.26 -17.73 -15.37
CA ASP A 201 1.03 -19.07 -14.82
C ASP A 201 -0.36 -19.24 -14.17
N GLY A 202 -1.19 -18.20 -14.15
CA GLY A 202 -2.53 -18.17 -13.55
C GLY A 202 -2.59 -17.47 -12.20
N THR A 203 -1.44 -17.19 -11.56
CA THR A 203 -1.39 -16.43 -10.30
C THR A 203 -1.79 -14.97 -10.47
N GLN A 204 -1.73 -14.43 -11.69
CA GLN A 204 -2.23 -13.10 -12.05
C GLN A 204 -3.75 -12.98 -12.02
N THR A 205 -4.49 -14.07 -11.82
CA THR A 205 -5.94 -13.99 -11.70
C THR A 205 -6.36 -14.14 -10.24
N PHE A 206 -6.95 -13.08 -9.68
CA PHE A 206 -7.34 -13.05 -8.28
C PHE A 206 -8.47 -14.05 -7.98
N ARG A 207 -8.33 -14.82 -6.90
CA ARG A 207 -9.28 -15.86 -6.49
C ARG A 207 -9.98 -15.56 -5.17
N GLY A 208 -9.31 -14.84 -4.27
CA GLY A 208 -9.85 -14.53 -2.96
C GLY A 208 -8.76 -14.17 -1.97
N PHE A 209 -9.15 -13.96 -0.71
CA PHE A 209 -8.25 -13.62 0.38
C PHE A 209 -8.07 -14.80 1.33
N LEU A 210 -6.87 -14.94 1.90
CA LEU A 210 -6.62 -15.87 2.98
C LEU A 210 -7.46 -15.47 4.20
N PHE A 211 -8.46 -16.29 4.55
CA PHE A 211 -9.49 -15.89 5.51
C PHE A 211 -8.96 -15.71 6.93
N THR A 212 -7.98 -16.49 7.36
CA THR A 212 -7.46 -16.47 8.73
C THR A 212 -5.97 -16.74 8.73
N GLU A 213 -5.29 -16.39 9.82
CA GLU A 213 -3.90 -16.78 10.00
C GLU A 213 -3.76 -18.30 9.93
N VAL A 214 -2.69 -18.76 9.28
CA VAL A 214 -2.40 -20.19 9.14
C VAL A 214 -1.00 -20.46 9.69
N SER A 215 -0.95 -21.29 10.73
CA SER A 215 0.31 -21.82 11.26
C SER A 215 0.88 -22.88 10.32
N PHE A 216 2.20 -22.90 10.16
CA PHE A 216 2.92 -23.98 9.48
C PHE A 216 4.29 -24.23 10.12
N ALA A 217 4.76 -25.47 10.00
CA ALA A 217 6.07 -25.86 10.51
C ALA A 217 7.19 -25.27 9.63
N PRO A 218 8.33 -24.85 10.21
CA PRO A 218 9.51 -24.49 9.43
C PRO A 218 9.92 -25.63 8.47
N GLY A 219 10.15 -25.29 7.20
CA GLY A 219 10.49 -26.26 6.15
C GLY A 219 9.29 -26.95 5.48
N ALA A 220 8.06 -26.71 5.92
CA ALA A 220 6.87 -27.15 5.19
C ALA A 220 6.76 -26.41 3.84
N THR A 221 6.43 -27.15 2.78
CA THR A 221 6.25 -26.59 1.43
C THR A 221 4.78 -26.37 1.07
N LYS A 222 3.85 -26.95 1.84
CA LYS A 222 2.40 -26.84 1.59
C LYS A 222 1.61 -26.76 2.89
N VAL A 223 0.47 -26.08 2.84
CA VAL A 223 -0.48 -26.05 3.95
C VAL A 223 -1.92 -25.90 3.43
N ALA A 224 -2.88 -26.53 4.11
CA ALA A 224 -4.28 -26.29 3.85
C ALA A 224 -4.72 -24.97 4.48
N ALA A 225 -5.48 -24.17 3.76
CA ALA A 225 -5.89 -22.85 4.20
C ALA A 225 -7.32 -22.51 3.75
N PRO A 226 -8.07 -21.73 4.53
CA PRO A 226 -9.38 -21.25 4.13
C PRO A 226 -9.26 -20.03 3.21
N LEU A 227 -9.75 -20.18 1.97
CA LEU A 227 -9.92 -19.09 1.02
C LEU A 227 -11.31 -18.48 1.20
N MET A 228 -11.35 -17.19 1.50
CA MET A 228 -12.57 -16.38 1.42
C MET A 228 -12.78 -15.97 -0.03
N VAL A 229 -14.00 -16.13 -0.55
CA VAL A 229 -14.32 -15.87 -1.97
C VAL A 229 -15.33 -14.75 -2.18
N HIS A 230 -15.93 -14.20 -1.13
CA HIS A 230 -16.83 -13.05 -1.22
C HIS A 230 -16.91 -12.34 0.13
N GLY A 231 -17.27 -11.06 0.14
CA GLY A 231 -17.50 -10.28 1.36
C GLY A 231 -17.07 -8.82 1.22
N GLN A 232 -16.91 -8.14 2.34
CA GLN A 232 -16.55 -6.72 2.37
C GLN A 232 -15.15 -6.50 2.94
N ILE A 233 -14.28 -5.83 2.18
CA ILE A 233 -12.83 -5.75 2.44
C ILE A 233 -12.37 -4.29 2.54
N ASP A 234 -11.70 -3.96 3.63
CA ASP A 234 -10.95 -2.70 3.79
C ASP A 234 -9.53 -2.89 3.25
N VAL A 235 -9.27 -2.39 2.04
CA VAL A 235 -7.99 -2.63 1.34
C VAL A 235 -6.80 -1.98 2.04
N ALA A 236 -7.04 -0.88 2.75
CA ALA A 236 -6.00 -0.16 3.50
C ALA A 236 -5.49 -0.94 4.73
N LYS A 237 -6.26 -1.95 5.18
CA LYS A 237 -5.91 -2.78 6.34
C LYS A 237 -5.38 -4.18 5.96
N LEU A 238 -5.20 -4.46 4.68
CA LEU A 238 -4.63 -5.72 4.20
C LEU A 238 -3.13 -5.79 4.55
N PRO A 239 -2.59 -7.00 4.84
CA PRO A 239 -1.16 -7.17 5.14
C PRO A 239 -0.28 -6.98 3.90
N VAL A 240 -0.87 -7.05 2.71
CA VAL A 240 -0.23 -6.90 1.41
C VAL A 240 -1.11 -5.97 0.60
N ALA A 241 -0.47 -5.05 -0.09
CA ALA A 241 -1.13 -4.06 -0.91
C ALA A 241 -1.93 -4.73 -2.03
N PHE A 242 -3.17 -4.28 -2.26
CA PHE A 242 -4.08 -4.84 -3.26
C PHE A 242 -4.97 -3.73 -3.81
N ASP A 243 -4.92 -3.52 -5.12
CA ASP A 243 -5.87 -2.64 -5.81
C ASP A 243 -6.94 -3.49 -6.52
N PRO A 244 -8.23 -3.35 -6.16
CA PRO A 244 -9.32 -4.03 -6.85
C PRO A 244 -9.55 -3.56 -8.30
N ALA A 245 -9.17 -2.32 -8.65
CA ALA A 245 -9.35 -1.77 -9.99
C ALA A 245 -8.45 -2.46 -11.03
N ASP A 246 -7.30 -2.95 -10.59
CA ASP A 246 -6.29 -3.60 -11.43
C ASP A 246 -6.44 -5.12 -11.55
N ALA A 247 -7.45 -5.70 -10.90
CA ALA A 247 -7.71 -7.13 -11.01
C ALA A 247 -8.11 -7.47 -12.46
N PRO A 248 -7.34 -8.32 -13.19
CA PRO A 248 -7.61 -8.57 -14.59
C PRO A 248 -8.90 -9.37 -14.79
N ALA A 249 -9.44 -9.34 -16.01
CA ALA A 249 -10.63 -10.09 -16.39
C ALA A 249 -10.51 -11.58 -16.01
N GLY A 250 -11.59 -12.16 -15.48
CA GLY A 250 -11.61 -13.53 -14.94
C GLY A 250 -11.17 -13.64 -13.47
N SER A 251 -10.80 -12.51 -12.85
CA SER A 251 -10.65 -12.40 -11.39
C SER A 251 -12.00 -12.48 -10.68
N ASN A 252 -11.96 -12.87 -9.41
CA ASN A 252 -13.14 -12.92 -8.57
C ASN A 252 -13.66 -11.50 -8.26
N THR A 253 -14.92 -11.23 -8.62
CA THR A 253 -15.58 -9.92 -8.45
C THR A 253 -16.64 -9.92 -7.36
N GLN A 254 -16.71 -10.95 -6.51
CA GLN A 254 -17.75 -11.09 -5.49
C GLN A 254 -17.45 -10.31 -4.19
N PHE A 255 -16.41 -9.46 -4.20
CA PHE A 255 -16.04 -8.62 -3.07
C PHE A 255 -16.51 -7.18 -3.28
N VAL A 256 -16.85 -6.54 -2.16
CA VAL A 256 -17.10 -5.10 -2.10
C VAL A 256 -15.95 -4.46 -1.32
N TYR A 257 -15.36 -3.42 -1.88
CA TYR A 257 -14.18 -2.77 -1.31
C TYR A 257 -14.55 -1.40 -0.75
N LYS A 258 -14.00 -1.06 0.41
CA LYS A 258 -13.92 0.32 0.87
C LYS A 258 -12.58 0.85 0.41
N VAL A 259 -12.63 1.81 -0.50
CA VAL A 259 -11.48 2.56 -1.01
C VAL A 259 -11.41 3.88 -0.24
#